data_AF-A0A2M7VX35-F1
#
_entry.id   AF-A0A2M7VX35-F1
#
_cell.length_a   1.000
_cell.length_b   1.000
_cell.length_c   1.000
_cell.angle_alpha   90.00
_cell.angle_beta   90.00
_cell.angle_gamma   90.00
#
_symmetry.space_group_name_H-M   'P 1'
#
loop_
_entity.id
_entity.type
_entity.pdbx_description
1 polymer ?
#
loop_
_entity_poly.entity_id
_entity_poly.type
_entity_poly.pdbx_seq_one_letter_code
_entity_poly.pdbx_strand_id
1 'polypeptide(L)'
;MRRNNLSTLDEISHYRRSHPAANLIIDTNVLLLFFIGVFDSNYLAECPLMTDNGRNYCEEHFKLMEKILGLFIDKVIITPHVLSEINMLSRTRIKPKTRMNDFFLKLIQRLERCKEEQIGLKIILKNGGVLEFGFTDISLIEVATKNSWVIITDDFDLYRTYKEKIPVIYFNNIVANDLCKVSL
;
A
#
# COMPACT_ATOMS: atom_id res chain seq x y z
N MET A 1 25.64 -7.56 3.09
CA MET A 1 24.42 -7.46 2.27
C MET A 1 23.25 -7.18 3.21
N ARG A 2 22.60 -6.02 3.13
CA ARG A 2 21.40 -5.74 3.94
C ARG A 2 20.26 -6.60 3.38
N ARG A 3 19.61 -7.43 4.19
CA ARG A 3 18.39 -8.12 3.79
C ARG A 3 17.28 -7.08 3.69
N ASN A 4 16.92 -6.69 2.47
CA ASN A 4 15.76 -5.83 2.20
C ASN A 4 14.45 -6.64 2.02
N ASN A 5 14.51 -7.97 2.20
CA ASN A 5 13.34 -8.83 2.13
C ASN A 5 12.55 -8.74 3.44
N LEU A 6 11.41 -8.07 3.41
CA LEU A 6 10.49 -7.92 4.53
C LEU A 6 9.26 -8.78 4.25
N SER A 7 9.33 -10.05 4.66
CA SER A 7 8.39 -11.11 4.26
C SER A 7 7.52 -11.65 5.40
N THR A 8 7.74 -11.17 6.62
CA THR A 8 6.94 -11.48 7.82
C THR A 8 6.72 -10.24 8.69
N LEU A 9 5.72 -10.28 9.57
CA LEU A 9 5.51 -9.21 10.56
C LEU A 9 6.73 -8.98 11.48
N ASP A 10 7.43 -10.05 11.86
CA ASP A 10 8.62 -9.98 12.71
C ASP A 10 9.79 -9.28 12.00
N GLU A 11 9.98 -9.55 10.71
CA GLU A 11 11.00 -8.88 9.89
C GLU A 11 10.68 -7.40 9.72
N ILE A 12 9.41 -7.04 9.47
CA ILE A 12 8.96 -5.64 9.39
C ILE A 12 9.21 -4.93 10.72
N SER A 13 8.82 -5.55 11.84
CA SER A 13 9.02 -5.03 13.19
C SER A 13 10.51 -4.83 13.51
N HIS A 14 11.35 -5.81 13.18
CA HIS A 14 12.80 -5.71 13.35
C HIS A 14 13.40 -4.59 12.48
N TYR A 15 13.03 -4.51 11.21
CA TYR A 15 13.48 -3.46 10.30
C TYR A 15 13.13 -2.09 10.84
N ARG A 16 11.87 -1.90 11.29
CA ARG A 16 11.37 -0.62 11.80
C ARG A 16 12.05 -0.18 13.09
N ARG A 17 12.43 -1.12 13.97
CA ARG A 17 13.24 -0.84 15.17
C ARG A 17 14.66 -0.40 14.80
N SER A 18 15.26 -1.04 13.82
CA SER A 18 16.60 -0.72 13.32
C SER A 18 16.65 0.56 12.47
N HIS A 19 15.53 0.97 11.88
CA HIS A 19 15.41 2.16 11.04
C HIS A 19 14.28 3.07 11.57
N PRO A 20 14.51 3.77 12.70
CA PRO A 20 13.44 4.48 13.38
C PRO A 20 12.80 5.62 12.56
N ALA A 21 13.55 6.17 11.60
CA ALA A 21 13.14 7.24 10.71
C ALA A 21 12.44 6.75 9.42
N ALA A 22 12.38 5.43 9.18
CA ALA A 22 11.73 4.89 8.00
C ALA A 22 10.20 5.07 8.09
N ASN A 23 9.63 5.65 7.04
CA ASN A 23 8.20 5.77 6.86
C ASN A 23 7.70 4.69 5.90
N LEU A 24 6.39 4.46 5.89
CA LEU A 24 5.71 3.48 5.04
C LEU A 24 4.99 4.21 3.90
N ILE A 25 5.38 3.91 2.67
CA ILE A 25 4.68 4.30 1.45
C ILE A 25 3.75 3.15 1.08
N ILE A 26 2.49 3.45 0.80
CA ILE A 26 1.47 2.44 0.51
C ILE A 26 1.03 2.59 -0.93
N ASP A 27 1.14 1.53 -1.70
CA ASP A 27 0.55 1.39 -3.03
C ASP A 27 -0.98 1.60 -2.98
N THR A 28 -1.55 2.17 -4.05
CA THR A 28 -2.97 2.44 -4.21
C THR A 28 -3.85 1.26 -3.84
N ASN A 29 -3.53 0.06 -4.31
CA ASN A 29 -4.38 -1.12 -4.12
C ASN A 29 -4.44 -1.58 -2.66
N VAL A 30 -3.28 -1.65 -2.01
CA VAL A 30 -3.16 -2.00 -0.59
C VAL A 30 -3.80 -0.89 0.28
N LEU A 31 -3.69 0.36 -0.14
CA LEU A 31 -4.31 1.49 0.56
C LEU A 31 -5.84 1.46 0.43
N LEU A 32 -6.38 1.08 -0.72
CA LEU A 32 -7.82 0.89 -0.92
C LEU A 32 -8.37 -0.25 -0.06
N LEU A 33 -7.65 -1.36 0.09
CA LEU A 33 -7.99 -2.41 1.06
C LEU A 33 -8.21 -1.83 2.46
N PHE A 34 -7.25 -1.04 2.94
CA PHE A 34 -7.36 -0.42 4.26
C PHE A 34 -8.57 0.52 4.35
N PHE A 35 -8.78 1.39 3.36
CA PHE A 35 -9.87 2.35 3.40
C PHE A 35 -11.25 1.72 3.28
N ILE A 36 -11.41 0.69 2.43
CA ILE A 36 -12.66 -0.05 2.33
C ILE A 36 -12.92 -0.81 3.63
N GLY A 37 -11.91 -1.44 4.23
CA GLY A 37 -12.05 -2.12 5.51
C GLY A 37 -12.44 -1.19 6.67
N VAL A 38 -11.89 0.03 6.71
CA VAL A 38 -12.30 1.07 7.68
C VAL A 38 -13.73 1.55 7.44
N PHE A 39 -14.16 1.63 6.19
CA PHE A 39 -15.52 2.05 5.83
C PHE A 39 -16.54 0.97 6.19
N ASP A 40 -16.30 -0.25 5.74
CA ASP A 40 -17.09 -1.45 6.05
C ASP A 40 -16.27 -2.70 5.72
N SER A 41 -15.76 -3.38 6.76
CA SER A 41 -14.98 -4.60 6.61
C SER A 41 -15.76 -5.76 6.00
N ASN A 42 -17.09 -5.80 6.18
CA ASN A 42 -17.93 -6.84 5.58
C ASN A 42 -18.07 -6.63 4.06
N TYR A 43 -18.00 -5.38 3.61
CA TYR A 43 -18.09 -5.03 2.20
C TYR A 43 -16.85 -5.45 1.39
N LEU A 44 -15.72 -5.77 2.03
CA LEU A 44 -14.50 -6.20 1.33
C LEU A 44 -14.76 -7.38 0.39
N ALA A 45 -15.51 -8.40 0.85
CA ALA A 45 -15.80 -9.59 0.06
C ALA A 45 -16.80 -9.34 -1.10
N GLU A 46 -17.56 -8.24 -1.04
CA GLU A 46 -18.56 -7.87 -2.04
C GLU A 46 -18.06 -6.78 -2.99
N CYS A 47 -16.99 -6.08 -2.62
CA CYS A 47 -16.47 -4.95 -3.36
C CYS A 47 -15.67 -5.43 -4.58
N PRO A 48 -16.07 -5.10 -5.82
CA PRO A 48 -15.36 -5.57 -7.01
C PRO A 48 -13.87 -5.17 -7.02
N LEU A 49 -13.51 -4.02 -6.43
CA LEU A 49 -12.11 -3.58 -6.30
C LEU A 49 -11.22 -4.58 -5.54
N MET A 50 -11.82 -5.33 -4.62
CA MET A 50 -11.12 -6.22 -3.69
C MET A 50 -11.03 -7.65 -4.22
N THR A 51 -11.87 -8.01 -5.20
CA THR A 51 -12.02 -9.37 -5.72
C THR A 51 -11.67 -9.49 -7.21
N ASP A 52 -11.09 -8.46 -7.82
CA ASP A 52 -10.75 -8.43 -9.26
C ASP A 52 -9.25 -8.69 -9.54
N ASN A 53 -8.94 -9.04 -10.79
CA ASN A 53 -7.57 -9.23 -11.29
C ASN A 53 -6.73 -10.22 -10.46
N GLY A 54 -7.36 -11.30 -9.99
CA GLY A 54 -6.68 -12.33 -9.19
C GLY A 54 -6.50 -11.96 -7.71
N ARG A 55 -6.98 -10.78 -7.28
CA ARG A 55 -7.04 -10.41 -5.86
C ARG A 55 -8.31 -10.97 -5.22
N ASN A 56 -8.20 -11.29 -3.93
CA ASN A 56 -9.33 -11.74 -3.13
C ASN A 56 -9.17 -11.23 -1.70
N TYR A 57 -9.21 -9.91 -1.55
CA TYR A 57 -9.09 -9.29 -0.25
C TYR A 57 -10.32 -9.55 0.62
N CYS A 58 -10.05 -9.71 1.92
CA CYS A 58 -11.06 -10.10 2.93
C CYS A 58 -10.72 -9.43 4.27
N GLU A 59 -11.55 -9.68 5.28
CA GLU A 59 -11.40 -9.06 6.58
C GLU A 59 -10.06 -9.38 7.26
N GLU A 60 -9.54 -10.60 7.10
CA GLU A 60 -8.23 -11.00 7.63
C GLU A 60 -7.09 -10.20 7.00
N HIS A 61 -7.18 -9.92 5.69
CA HIS A 61 -6.22 -9.06 4.99
C HIS A 61 -6.27 -7.62 5.54
N PHE A 62 -7.47 -7.10 5.79
CA PHE A 62 -7.63 -5.80 6.41
C PHE A 62 -7.00 -5.74 7.81
N LYS A 63 -7.30 -6.74 8.68
CA LYS A 63 -6.71 -6.84 10.02
C LYS A 63 -5.19 -6.98 9.98
N LEU A 64 -4.64 -7.67 8.98
CA LEU A 64 -3.20 -7.74 8.77
C LEU A 64 -2.62 -6.36 8.41
N MET A 65 -3.29 -5.62 7.53
CA MET A 65 -2.87 -4.28 7.18
C MET A 65 -2.90 -3.34 8.40
N GLU A 66 -3.91 -3.44 9.28
CA GLU A 66 -3.94 -2.70 10.55
C GLU A 66 -2.72 -2.99 11.42
N LYS A 67 -2.31 -4.27 11.54
CA LYS A 67 -1.10 -4.66 12.27
C LYS A 67 0.15 -4.03 11.66
N ILE A 68 0.28 -4.05 10.33
CA ILE A 68 1.43 -3.44 9.64
C ILE A 68 1.45 -1.93 9.89
N LEU A 69 0.32 -1.24 9.72
CA LEU A 69 0.21 0.21 9.98
C LEU A 69 0.56 0.56 11.42
N GLY A 70 0.17 -0.28 12.39
CA GLY A 70 0.54 -0.12 13.80
C GLY A 70 2.05 -0.13 14.07
N LEU A 71 2.86 -0.72 13.18
CA LEU A 71 4.32 -0.68 13.29
C LEU A 71 4.89 0.68 12.83
N PHE A 72 4.18 1.43 11.99
CA PHE A 72 4.62 2.69 11.38
C PHE A 72 3.85 3.92 11.89
N ILE A 73 3.41 3.94 13.15
CA ILE A 73 2.62 5.02 13.82
C ILE A 73 2.90 6.43 13.23
N ASP A 74 1.87 7.02 12.60
CA ASP A 74 1.84 8.36 11.97
C ASP A 74 2.89 8.63 10.87
N LYS A 75 3.38 7.57 10.23
CA LYS A 75 4.41 7.61 9.18
C LYS A 75 3.94 7.02 7.86
N VAL A 76 2.66 7.18 7.56
CA VAL A 76 2.10 6.76 6.27
C VAL A 76 2.30 7.87 5.25
N ILE A 77 2.97 7.53 4.16
CA ILE A 77 3.27 8.42 3.05
C ILE A 77 2.40 8.06 1.86
N ILE A 78 1.82 9.08 1.25
CA ILE A 78 1.05 8.98 0.01
C ILE A 78 1.58 10.01 -0.99
N THR A 79 1.30 9.78 -2.28
CA THR A 79 1.60 10.74 -3.34
C THR A 79 0.31 11.28 -3.95
N PRO A 80 0.35 12.46 -4.60
CA PRO A 80 -0.81 12.98 -5.35
C PRO A 80 -1.30 12.02 -6.44
N HIS A 81 -0.41 11.20 -7.00
CA HIS A 81 -0.76 10.18 -7.99
C HIS A 81 -1.62 9.07 -7.38
N VAL A 82 -1.24 8.57 -6.20
CA VAL A 82 -2.05 7.60 -5.43
C VAL A 82 -3.43 8.18 -5.09
N LEU A 83 -3.50 9.44 -4.63
CA LEU A 83 -4.79 10.09 -4.34
C LEU A 83 -5.70 10.18 -5.57
N SER A 84 -5.13 10.52 -6.72
CA SER A 84 -5.87 10.62 -7.99
C SER A 84 -6.42 9.25 -8.41
N GLU A 85 -5.61 8.21 -8.25
CA GLU A 85 -5.99 6.84 -8.58
C GLU A 85 -7.07 6.31 -7.63
N ILE A 86 -6.95 6.55 -6.32
CA ILE A 86 -7.99 6.24 -5.33
C ILE A 86 -9.32 6.88 -5.73
N ASN A 87 -9.31 8.17 -6.08
CA ASN A 87 -10.54 8.87 -6.48
C ASN A 87 -11.15 8.23 -7.74
N MET A 88 -10.34 7.92 -8.75
CA MET A 88 -10.79 7.28 -9.99
C MET A 88 -11.37 5.88 -9.73
N LEU A 89 -10.62 5.03 -9.02
CA LEU A 89 -11.01 3.64 -8.73
C LEU A 89 -12.26 3.59 -7.84
N SER A 90 -12.32 4.41 -6.80
CA SER A 90 -13.47 4.48 -5.88
C SER A 90 -14.75 4.85 -6.61
N ARG A 91 -14.71 5.88 -7.47
CA ARG A 91 -15.89 6.35 -8.22
C ARG A 91 -16.41 5.36 -9.26
N THR A 92 -15.52 4.54 -9.81
CA THR A 92 -15.86 3.60 -10.88
C THR A 92 -16.32 2.26 -10.35
N ARG A 93 -15.83 1.84 -9.18
CA ARG A 93 -16.00 0.45 -8.71
C ARG A 93 -16.67 0.28 -7.34
N ILE A 94 -16.75 1.31 -6.48
CA ILE A 94 -17.55 1.21 -5.25
C ILE A 94 -19.04 1.28 -5.60
N LYS A 95 -19.81 0.30 -5.14
CA LYS A 95 -21.25 0.17 -5.40
C LYS A 95 -22.02 -0.28 -4.15
N PRO A 96 -23.29 0.14 -3.98
CA PRO A 96 -24.00 1.14 -4.78
C PRO A 96 -23.44 2.57 -4.58
N LYS A 97 -23.70 3.47 -5.53
CA LYS A 97 -23.22 4.88 -5.47
C LYS A 97 -23.64 5.63 -4.21
N THR A 98 -24.74 5.21 -3.58
CA THR A 98 -25.21 5.77 -2.30
C THR A 98 -24.17 5.64 -1.19
N ARG A 99 -23.29 4.64 -1.24
CA ARG A 99 -22.20 4.42 -0.26
C ARG A 99 -21.02 5.37 -0.45
N MET A 100 -20.90 6.04 -1.61
CA MET A 100 -19.72 6.85 -1.91
C MET A 100 -19.54 8.01 -0.91
N ASN A 101 -20.61 8.70 -0.53
CA ASN A 101 -20.47 9.85 0.37
C ASN A 101 -19.91 9.41 1.72
N ASP A 102 -20.46 8.34 2.29
CA ASP A 102 -20.00 7.80 3.58
C ASP A 102 -18.56 7.28 3.48
N PHE A 103 -18.22 6.60 2.37
CA PHE A 103 -16.85 6.17 2.10
C PHE A 103 -15.88 7.36 2.05
N PHE A 104 -16.20 8.41 1.29
CA PHE A 104 -15.32 9.58 1.17
C PHE A 104 -15.21 10.35 2.49
N LEU A 105 -16.27 10.45 3.29
CA LEU A 105 -16.22 11.06 4.63
C LEU A 105 -15.25 10.30 5.54
N LYS A 106 -15.29 8.96 5.54
CA LYS A 106 -14.34 8.12 6.29
C LYS A 106 -12.92 8.22 5.75
N LEU A 107 -12.77 8.25 4.42
CA LEU A 107 -11.49 8.39 3.73
C LEU A 107 -10.80 9.70 4.12
N ILE A 108 -11.49 10.83 4.06
CA ILE A 108 -10.95 12.16 4.40
C ILE A 108 -10.38 12.17 5.83
N GLN A 109 -11.13 11.64 6.80
CA GLN A 109 -10.67 11.54 8.20
C GLN A 109 -9.38 10.73 8.36
N ARG A 110 -9.12 9.76 7.47
CA ARG A 110 -7.89 8.96 7.50
C ARG A 110 -6.76 9.65 6.75
N LEU A 111 -7.05 10.28 5.61
CA LEU A 111 -6.08 11.02 4.82
C LEU A 111 -5.47 12.20 5.59
N GLU A 112 -6.22 12.85 6.49
CA GLU A 112 -5.70 13.90 7.38
C GLU A 112 -4.52 13.43 8.26
N ARG A 113 -4.36 12.12 8.45
CA ARG A 113 -3.25 11.52 9.22
C ARG A 113 -2.10 11.06 8.33
N CYS A 114 -2.29 11.04 7.02
CA CYS A 114 -1.23 10.72 6.07
C CYS A 114 -0.37 11.96 5.80
N LYS A 115 0.91 11.74 5.54
CA LYS A 115 1.78 12.78 5.01
C LYS A 115 1.84 12.65 3.49
N GLU A 116 1.60 13.74 2.79
CA GLU A 116 1.80 13.80 1.35
C GLU A 116 3.27 14.08 1.03
N GLU A 117 3.80 13.35 0.05
CA GLU A 117 5.12 13.59 -0.53
C GLU A 117 5.03 13.63 -2.05
N GLN A 118 5.72 14.60 -2.63
CA GLN A 118 5.72 14.83 -4.07
C GLN A 118 7.13 14.66 -4.64
N ILE A 119 7.17 14.06 -5.82
CA ILE A 119 8.37 14.02 -6.66
C ILE A 119 8.14 14.81 -7.94
N GLY A 120 9.19 15.51 -8.40
CA GLY A 120 9.10 16.33 -9.60
C GLY A 120 9.05 15.50 -10.88
N LEU A 121 8.28 15.95 -11.87
CA LEU A 121 8.13 15.29 -13.18
C LEU A 121 9.48 14.94 -13.84
N LYS A 122 10.47 15.84 -13.77
CA LYS A 122 11.80 15.59 -14.37
C LYS A 122 12.53 14.42 -13.71
N ILE A 123 12.25 14.10 -12.45
CA ILE A 123 12.84 12.96 -11.76
C ILE A 123 12.14 11.68 -12.23
N ILE A 124 10.80 11.70 -12.26
CA ILE A 124 9.99 10.58 -12.78
C ILE A 124 10.42 10.22 -14.21
N LEU A 125 10.51 11.20 -15.11
CA LEU A 125 10.89 10.98 -16.52
C LEU A 125 12.33 10.48 -16.71
N LYS A 126 13.22 10.73 -15.75
CA LYS A 126 14.59 10.21 -15.79
C LYS A 126 14.66 8.74 -15.37
N ASN A 127 13.67 8.25 -14.63
CA ASN A 127 13.55 6.84 -14.31
C ASN A 127 12.96 6.11 -15.52
N GLY A 128 13.75 5.24 -16.15
CA GLY A 128 13.33 4.48 -17.32
C GLY A 128 12.17 3.50 -17.06
N GLY A 129 11.82 3.24 -15.80
CA GLY A 129 10.73 2.34 -15.42
C GLY A 129 9.32 2.90 -15.71
N VAL A 130 9.17 4.15 -16.14
CA VAL A 130 7.85 4.74 -16.45
C VAL A 130 7.13 3.98 -17.57
N LEU A 131 7.87 3.41 -18.52
CA LEU A 131 7.28 2.62 -19.60
C LEU A 131 6.77 1.25 -19.13
N GLU A 132 7.34 0.71 -18.06
CA GLU A 132 7.02 -0.62 -17.53
C GLU A 132 5.96 -0.53 -16.42
N PHE A 133 6.12 0.41 -15.49
CA PHE A 133 5.29 0.55 -14.28
C PHE A 133 4.38 1.78 -14.28
N GLY A 134 4.53 2.68 -15.25
CA GLY A 134 3.73 3.92 -15.28
C GLY A 134 4.17 4.98 -14.26
N PHE A 135 3.44 6.10 -14.26
CA PHE A 135 3.83 7.29 -13.48
C PHE A 135 3.60 7.14 -11.98
N THR A 136 2.50 6.47 -11.57
CA THR A 136 2.15 6.30 -10.15
C THR A 136 3.22 5.49 -9.44
N ASP A 137 3.55 4.31 -9.96
CA ASP A 137 4.52 3.41 -9.34
C ASP A 137 5.91 4.04 -9.27
N ILE A 138 6.36 4.65 -10.37
CA ILE A 138 7.65 5.33 -10.39
C ILE A 138 7.67 6.51 -9.41
N SER A 139 6.54 7.21 -9.20
CA SER A 139 6.49 8.23 -8.17
C SER A 139 6.73 7.67 -6.77
N LEU A 140 6.18 6.48 -6.46
CA LEU A 140 6.39 5.80 -5.17
C LEU A 140 7.84 5.33 -5.03
N ILE A 141 8.40 4.73 -6.09
CA ILE A 141 9.81 4.28 -6.12
C ILE A 141 10.76 5.44 -5.88
N GLU A 142 10.57 6.59 -6.53
CA GLU A 142 11.44 7.74 -6.38
C GLU A 142 11.33 8.37 -4.98
N VAL A 143 10.11 8.45 -4.41
CA VAL A 143 9.91 8.91 -3.03
C VAL A 143 10.61 7.96 -2.04
N ALA A 144 10.49 6.65 -2.23
CA ALA A 144 11.13 5.64 -1.39
C ALA A 144 12.66 5.73 -1.47
N THR A 145 13.19 5.83 -2.69
CA THR A 145 14.63 5.89 -2.96
C THR A 145 15.25 7.14 -2.35
N LYS A 146 14.62 8.30 -2.55
CA LYS A 146 15.09 9.59 -2.02
C LYS A 146 15.18 9.59 -0.48
N ASN A 147 14.24 8.95 0.19
CA ASN A 147 14.08 9.04 1.64
C ASN A 147 14.51 7.77 2.40
N SER A 148 14.94 6.71 1.69
CA SER A 148 15.19 5.38 2.28
C SER A 148 13.99 4.84 3.06
N TRP A 149 12.80 4.98 2.48
CA TRP A 149 11.54 4.51 3.07
C TRP A 149 11.11 3.16 2.50
N VAL A 150 10.13 2.54 3.17
CA VAL A 150 9.62 1.22 2.82
C VAL A 150 8.38 1.37 1.96
N ILE A 151 8.29 0.64 0.86
CA ILE A 151 7.06 0.50 0.08
C ILE A 151 6.34 -0.78 0.51
N ILE A 152 5.01 -0.73 0.62
CA ILE A 152 4.17 -1.93 0.62
C ILE A 152 3.29 -1.96 -0.63
N THR A 153 3.32 -3.09 -1.33
CA THR A 153 2.62 -3.31 -2.61
C THR A 153 2.08 -4.74 -2.69
N ASP A 154 1.04 -4.94 -3.49
CA ASP A 154 0.56 -6.25 -3.93
C ASP A 154 0.91 -6.55 -5.40
N ASP A 155 1.68 -5.68 -6.05
CA ASP A 155 2.23 -5.91 -7.38
C ASP A 155 3.54 -6.71 -7.30
N PHE A 156 3.51 -7.93 -7.83
CA PHE A 156 4.65 -8.82 -7.84
C PHE A 156 5.78 -8.36 -8.77
N ASP A 157 5.44 -7.73 -9.89
CA ASP A 157 6.41 -7.26 -10.89
C ASP A 157 7.14 -6.02 -10.38
N LEU A 158 6.47 -5.13 -9.66
CA LEU A 158 7.10 -4.03 -8.93
C LEU A 158 8.03 -4.59 -7.84
N TYR A 159 7.51 -5.49 -7.00
CA TYR A 159 8.29 -6.09 -5.92
C TYR A 159 9.57 -6.77 -6.42
N ARG A 160 9.46 -7.69 -7.40
CA ARG A 160 10.62 -8.46 -7.88
C ARG A 160 11.70 -7.55 -8.47
N THR A 161 11.30 -6.45 -9.09
CA THR A 161 12.18 -5.53 -9.81
C THR A 161 12.95 -4.60 -8.86
N TYR A 162 12.33 -4.23 -7.73
CA TYR A 162 12.86 -3.21 -6.82
C TYR A 162 13.30 -3.71 -5.44
N LYS A 163 12.98 -4.94 -5.03
CA LYS A 163 13.32 -5.49 -3.70
C LYS A 163 14.82 -5.46 -3.35
N GLU A 164 15.71 -5.56 -4.35
CA GLU A 164 17.16 -5.51 -4.13
C GLU A 164 17.69 -4.07 -4.07
N LYS A 165 16.90 -3.09 -4.54
CA LYS A 165 17.30 -1.68 -4.65
C LYS A 165 16.79 -0.85 -3.47
N ILE A 166 15.57 -1.13 -3.02
CA ILE A 166 14.90 -0.43 -1.92
C ILE A 166 14.15 -1.43 -1.02
N PRO A 167 13.84 -1.06 0.23
CA PRO A 167 12.98 -1.88 1.08
C PRO A 167 11.56 -1.96 0.51
N VAL A 168 11.13 -3.16 0.16
CA VAL A 168 9.77 -3.42 -0.35
C VAL A 168 9.16 -4.59 0.40
N ILE A 169 7.97 -4.37 0.94
CA ILE A 169 7.08 -5.38 1.48
C ILE A 169 6.14 -5.81 0.38
N TYR A 170 6.22 -7.08 -0.03
CA TYR A 170 5.19 -7.68 -0.86
C TYR A 170 4.08 -8.21 0.04
N PHE A 171 2.91 -7.59 0.01
CA PHE A 171 1.83 -7.84 0.97
C PHE A 171 1.42 -9.32 0.99
N ASN A 172 1.35 -9.96 -0.18
CA ASN A 172 0.98 -11.37 -0.30
C ASN A 172 2.00 -12.33 0.35
N ASN A 173 3.28 -11.94 0.49
CA ASN A 173 4.22 -12.75 1.29
C ASN A 173 3.85 -12.73 2.78
N ILE A 174 3.42 -11.58 3.30
CA ILE A 174 2.99 -11.48 4.70
C ILE A 174 1.72 -12.31 4.91
N VAL A 175 0.77 -12.25 3.98
CA VAL A 175 -0.44 -13.09 4.01
C VAL A 175 -0.09 -14.58 4.09
N ALA A 176 0.75 -15.05 3.17
CA ALA A 176 1.15 -16.46 3.13
C ALA A 176 1.90 -16.90 4.41
N ASN A 177 2.71 -16.02 5.00
CA ASN A 177 3.55 -16.36 6.13
C ASN A 177 2.90 -16.14 7.51
N ASP A 178 1.95 -15.23 7.64
CA ASP A 178 1.41 -14.79 8.93
C ASP A 178 -0.10 -15.05 9.08
N LEU A 179 -0.85 -15.22 7.99
CA LEU A 179 -2.27 -15.62 8.03
C LEU A 179 -2.45 -17.12 7.77
N CYS A 180 -1.80 -17.67 6.73
CA CYS A 180 -1.96 -19.09 6.38
C CYS A 180 -1.27 -20.07 7.35
N LYS A 181 -0.44 -19.59 8.29
CA LYS A 181 0.18 -20.43 9.33
C LYS A 181 -0.74 -20.75 10.51
N VAL A 182 -1.95 -20.18 10.57
CA VAL A 182 -2.91 -20.40 11.68
C VAL A 182 -3.85 -21.60 11.41
N SER A 183 -3.68 -22.31 10.30
CA SER A 183 -4.54 -23.43 9.89
C SER A 183 -3.94 -24.83 10.10
N LEU A 184 -3.02 -25.01 11.04
CA LEU A 184 -2.48 -26.32 11.44
C LEU A 184 -2.59 -26.55 12.95
#